data_AF-A0A8T2UG85-F1
#
_entry.id   AF-A0A8T2UG85-F1
#
_cell.length_a   1.000
_cell.length_b   1.000
_cell.length_c   1.000
_cell.angle_alpha   90.00
_cell.angle_beta   90.00
_cell.angle_gamma   90.00
#
_symmetry.space_group_name_H-M   'P 1'
#
loop_
_entity.id
_entity.type
_entity.pdbx_description
1 polymer ?
#
loop_
_entity_poly.entity_id
_entity_poly.type
_entity_poly.pdbx_seq_one_letter_code
_entity_poly.pdbx_strand_id
1 'polypeptide(L)'
;MNTQILEHLYEAWEQERTAGKHMHLTGENLGRLDVKDLQNLESQLQTGVTRVRARKMQLMMENMHELRRREAVLLRENELLKLKLAEASSLQAGSVTTENTNQDIHDISSGKPDFAKTLAFPHVVNPSVAQTTLQLGCPRM
;
A
#
# COMPACT_ATOMS: atom_id res chain seq x y z
N MET A 1 31.55 -45.34 0.47
CA MET A 1 31.52 -45.08 1.92
C MET A 1 32.33 -43.84 2.29
N ASN A 2 33.62 -43.73 1.96
CA ASN A 2 34.39 -42.49 2.22
C ASN A 2 33.94 -41.25 1.42
N THR A 3 33.35 -41.41 0.24
CA THR A 3 32.88 -40.29 -0.61
C THR A 3 31.63 -39.58 -0.06
N GLN A 4 30.64 -40.34 0.42
CA GLN A 4 29.43 -39.79 1.04
C GLN A 4 29.72 -39.05 2.36
N ILE A 5 30.73 -39.50 3.11
CA ILE A 5 31.17 -38.84 4.34
C ILE A 5 31.77 -37.46 4.02
N LEU A 6 32.62 -37.37 2.99
CA LEU A 6 33.22 -36.10 2.57
C LEU A 6 32.16 -35.11 2.05
N GLU A 7 31.16 -35.60 1.32
CA GLU A 7 30.07 -34.77 0.79
C GLU A 7 29.21 -34.18 1.93
N HIS A 8 28.81 -34.99 2.91
CA HIS A 8 28.09 -34.51 4.09
C HIS A 8 28.90 -33.54 4.96
N LEU A 9 30.20 -33.77 5.12
CA LEU A 9 31.07 -32.84 5.86
C LEU A 9 31.21 -31.49 5.14
N TYR A 10 31.26 -31.50 3.81
CA TYR A 10 31.30 -30.27 3.01
C TYR A 10 29.99 -29.50 3.09
N GLU A 11 28.84 -30.18 2.98
CA GLU A 11 27.51 -29.58 3.14
C GLU A 11 27.32 -28.98 4.55
N ALA A 12 27.69 -29.74 5.60
CA ALA A 12 27.60 -29.28 6.97
C ALA A 12 28.49 -28.05 7.23
N TRP A 13 29.70 -28.04 6.66
CA TRP A 13 30.59 -26.89 6.75
C TRP A 13 30.05 -25.67 6.00
N GLU A 14 29.44 -25.84 4.83
CA GLU A 14 28.82 -24.74 4.10
C GLU A 14 27.60 -24.18 4.86
N GLN A 15 26.82 -25.04 5.52
CA GLN A 15 25.75 -24.62 6.42
C GLN A 15 26.28 -23.80 7.60
N GLU A 16 27.33 -24.26 8.28
CA GLU A 16 27.93 -23.52 9.40
C GLU A 16 28.52 -22.18 8.93
N ARG A 17 29.16 -22.16 7.75
CA ARG A 17 29.71 -20.94 7.16
C ARG A 17 28.63 -19.92 6.81
N THR A 18 27.51 -20.36 6.25
CA THR A 18 26.37 -19.47 5.94
C THR A 18 25.67 -19.00 7.22
N ALA A 19 25.51 -19.87 8.22
CA ALA A 19 24.98 -19.51 9.53
C ALA A 19 25.83 -18.44 10.23
N GLY A 20 27.16 -18.60 10.25
CA GLY A 20 28.06 -17.61 10.85
C GLY A 20 27.96 -16.24 10.17
N LYS A 21 27.82 -16.20 8.84
CA LYS A 21 27.57 -14.94 8.12
C LYS A 21 26.23 -14.31 8.48
N HIS A 22 25.19 -15.12 8.63
CA HIS A 22 23.87 -14.64 9.02
C HIS A 22 23.90 -14.01 10.42
N MET A 23 24.57 -14.65 11.38
CA MET A 23 24.78 -14.12 12.73
C MET A 23 25.43 -12.74 12.70
N HIS A 24 26.48 -12.54 11.91
CA HIS A 24 27.10 -11.20 11.82
C HIS A 24 26.13 -10.17 11.24
N LEU A 25 25.37 -10.52 10.20
CA LEU A 25 24.36 -9.64 9.60
C LEU A 25 23.21 -9.29 10.55
N THR A 26 22.91 -10.16 11.52
CA THR A 26 21.92 -9.92 12.58
C THR A 26 22.51 -9.24 13.82
N GLY A 27 23.83 -9.00 13.86
CA GLY A 27 24.52 -8.31 14.94
C GLY A 27 25.05 -9.21 16.05
N GLU A 28 25.08 -10.52 15.83
CA GLU A 28 25.63 -11.51 16.76
C GLU A 28 27.13 -11.78 16.48
N ASN A 29 27.87 -12.23 17.50
CA ASN A 29 29.30 -12.61 17.40
C ASN A 29 30.26 -11.55 16.81
N LEU A 30 29.90 -10.26 16.91
CA LEU A 30 30.70 -9.15 16.36
C LEU A 30 32.09 -8.97 17.01
N GLY A 31 32.30 -9.47 18.24
CA GLY A 31 33.57 -9.34 18.97
C GLY A 31 34.76 -10.08 18.35
N ARG A 32 34.53 -10.91 17.32
CA ARG A 32 35.59 -11.62 16.57
C ARG A 32 35.99 -10.89 15.28
N LEU A 33 35.30 -9.82 14.90
CA LEU A 33 35.60 -9.03 13.69
C LEU A 33 36.57 -7.90 14.01
N ASP A 34 37.48 -7.61 13.08
CA ASP A 34 38.31 -6.41 13.14
C ASP A 34 37.48 -5.16 12.77
N VAL A 35 37.97 -3.98 13.13
CA VAL A 35 37.33 -2.68 12.86
C VAL A 35 36.99 -2.51 11.38
N LYS A 36 37.87 -2.96 10.48
CA LYS A 36 37.64 -2.90 9.03
C LYS A 36 36.47 -3.78 8.59
N ASP A 37 36.36 -4.98 9.13
CA ASP A 37 35.29 -5.92 8.81
C ASP A 37 33.95 -5.41 9.36
N LEU A 38 33.97 -4.78 10.54
CA LEU A 38 32.80 -4.11 11.11
C LEU A 38 32.29 -2.96 10.21
N GLN A 39 33.20 -2.10 9.74
CA GLN A 39 32.86 -1.00 8.82
C GLN A 39 32.29 -1.51 7.50
N ASN A 40 32.85 -2.61 6.96
CA ASN A 40 32.33 -3.22 5.75
C ASN A 40 30.93 -3.82 5.96
N LEU A 41 30.71 -4.48 7.10
CA LEU A 41 29.40 -5.02 7.49
C LEU A 41 28.36 -3.90 7.64
N GLU A 42 28.70 -2.80 8.30
CA GLU A 42 27.84 -1.63 8.43
C GLU A 42 27.47 -1.03 7.07
N SER A 43 28.46 -0.84 6.18
CA SER A 43 28.24 -0.36 4.82
C SER A 43 27.32 -1.27 4.01
N GLN A 44 27.50 -2.59 4.15
CA GLN A 44 26.65 -3.60 3.51
C GLN A 44 25.21 -3.51 4.01
N LEU A 45 25.01 -3.42 5.32
CA LEU A 45 23.68 -3.28 5.93
C LEU A 45 23.02 -1.96 5.52
N GLN A 46 23.74 -0.84 5.54
CA GLN A 46 23.24 0.46 5.11
C GLN A 46 22.79 0.46 3.65
N THR A 47 23.59 -0.16 2.78
CA THR A 47 23.24 -0.34 1.36
C THR A 47 22.00 -1.23 1.21
N GLY A 48 21.94 -2.33 1.96
CA GLY A 48 20.80 -3.25 1.98
C GLY A 48 19.49 -2.56 2.38
N VAL A 49 19.51 -1.82 3.49
CA VAL A 49 18.37 -1.04 3.99
C VAL A 49 17.93 0.00 2.96
N THR A 50 18.88 0.73 2.37
CA THR A 50 18.58 1.73 1.33
C THR A 50 17.90 1.09 0.14
N ARG A 51 18.40 -0.05 -0.35
CA ARG A 51 17.81 -0.79 -1.46
C ARG A 51 16.40 -1.30 -1.15
N VAL A 52 16.17 -1.87 0.04
CA VAL A 52 14.84 -2.34 0.48
C VAL A 52 13.86 -1.17 0.53
N ARG A 53 14.26 -0.04 1.11
CA ARG A 53 13.43 1.17 1.18
C ARG A 53 13.07 1.71 -0.20
N ALA A 54 14.06 1.81 -1.09
CA ALA A 54 13.85 2.27 -2.46
C ALA A 54 12.87 1.36 -3.21
N ARG A 55 13.04 0.02 -3.10
CA ARG A 55 12.11 -0.93 -3.73
C ARG A 55 10.70 -0.84 -3.16
N LYS A 56 10.56 -0.72 -1.84
CA LYS A 56 9.26 -0.52 -1.20
C LYS A 56 8.57 0.75 -1.70
N MET A 57 9.33 1.85 -1.80
CA MET A 57 8.82 3.12 -2.32
C MET A 57 8.34 2.99 -3.76
N GLN A 58 9.17 2.37 -4.62
CA GLN A 58 8.82 2.13 -6.03
C GLN A 58 7.49 1.39 -6.17
N LEU A 59 7.33 0.26 -5.48
CA LEU A 59 6.10 -0.54 -5.54
C LEU A 59 4.88 0.25 -5.04
N MET A 60 5.05 1.05 -3.99
CA MET A 60 3.96 1.87 -3.45
C MET A 60 3.54 2.97 -4.42
N MET A 61 4.50 3.60 -5.11
CA MET A 61 4.21 4.58 -6.16
C MET A 61 3.49 3.92 -7.34
N GLU A 62 3.96 2.76 -7.80
CA GLU A 62 3.31 1.99 -8.87
C GLU A 62 1.84 1.67 -8.51
N ASN A 63 1.58 1.19 -7.29
CA ASN A 63 0.23 0.92 -6.81
C ASN A 63 -0.64 2.19 -6.76
N MET A 64 -0.09 3.31 -6.28
CA MET A 64 -0.80 4.58 -6.25
C MET A 64 -1.17 5.06 -7.66
N HIS A 65 -0.27 4.93 -8.62
CA HIS A 65 -0.53 5.28 -10.02
C HIS A 65 -1.61 4.38 -10.63
N GLU A 66 -1.57 3.08 -10.36
CA GLU A 66 -2.58 2.15 -10.84
C GLU A 66 -3.97 2.47 -10.28
N LEU A 67 -4.07 2.73 -8.97
CA LEU A 67 -5.33 3.09 -8.34
C LEU A 67 -5.91 4.39 -8.91
N ARG A 68 -5.08 5.43 -9.11
CA ARG A 68 -5.54 6.68 -9.74
C ARG A 68 -6.03 6.50 -11.16
N ARG A 69 -5.40 5.61 -11.95
CA ARG A 69 -5.89 5.29 -13.30
C ARG A 69 -7.26 4.63 -13.25
N ARG A 70 -7.45 3.67 -12.34
CA ARG A 70 -8.75 2.99 -12.15
C ARG A 70 -9.83 3.96 -11.70
N GLU A 71 -9.53 4.82 -10.74
CA GLU A 71 -10.42 5.89 -10.30
C GLU A 71 -10.85 6.78 -11.48
N ALA A 72 -9.91 7.22 -12.31
CA ALA A 72 -10.22 8.05 -13.47
C ALA A 72 -11.07 7.33 -14.54
N VAL A 73 -10.92 6.01 -14.71
CA VAL A 73 -11.77 5.22 -15.60
C VAL A 73 -13.18 5.12 -15.04
N LEU A 74 -13.31 4.75 -13.76
CA LEU A 74 -14.61 4.62 -13.09
C LEU A 74 -15.38 5.94 -13.06
N LEU A 75 -14.72 7.07 -12.84
CA LEU A 75 -15.37 8.39 -12.90
C LEU A 75 -15.96 8.67 -14.28
N ARG A 76 -15.18 8.43 -15.35
CA ARG A 76 -15.67 8.61 -16.73
C ARG A 76 -16.84 7.70 -17.06
N GLU A 77 -16.77 6.43 -16.67
CA GLU A 77 -17.86 5.47 -16.88
C GLU A 77 -19.10 5.88 -16.09
N ASN A 78 -18.94 6.32 -14.85
CA ASN A 78 -20.04 6.79 -14.02
C ASN A 78 -20.72 8.03 -14.61
N GLU A 79 -19.94 8.99 -15.11
CA GLU A 79 -20.46 10.16 -15.83
C GLU A 79 -21.24 9.76 -17.09
N LEU A 80 -20.69 8.85 -17.90
CA LEU A 80 -21.37 8.33 -19.09
C LEU A 80 -22.69 7.65 -18.74
N LEU A 81 -22.72 6.84 -17.69
CA LEU A 81 -23.93 6.15 -17.22
C LEU A 81 -24.98 7.16 -16.70
N LYS A 82 -24.55 8.19 -15.97
CA LYS A 82 -25.44 9.27 -15.52
C LYS A 82 -26.08 10.01 -16.69
N LEU A 83 -25.31 10.31 -17.73
CA LEU A 83 -25.83 10.94 -18.95
C LEU A 83 -26.85 10.04 -19.66
N LYS A 84 -26.54 8.75 -19.82
CA LYS A 84 -27.48 7.78 -20.42
C LYS A 84 -28.76 7.62 -19.61
N LEU A 85 -28.67 7.63 -18.28
CA LEU A 85 -29.85 7.59 -17.41
C LEU A 85 -30.71 8.85 -17.58
N ALA A 86 -30.10 10.03 -17.61
CA ALA A 86 -30.83 11.28 -17.84
C ALA A 86 -31.55 11.29 -19.20
N GLU A 87 -30.90 10.78 -20.25
CA GLU A 87 -31.50 10.62 -21.58
C GLU A 87 -32.67 9.63 -21.56
N ALA A 88 -32.50 8.45 -20.94
CA ALA A 88 -33.55 7.45 -20.83
C ALA A 88 -34.76 7.94 -20.01
N SER A 89 -34.51 8.69 -18.92
CA SER A 89 -35.57 9.33 -18.13
C SER A 89 -36.30 10.42 -18.91
N SER A 90 -35.59 11.18 -19.76
CA SER A 90 -36.19 12.16 -20.67
C SER A 90 -37.07 11.50 -21.73
N LEU A 91 -36.72 10.29 -22.20
CA LEU A 91 -37.50 9.54 -23.18
C LEU A 91 -38.74 8.88 -22.54
N GLN A 92 -38.66 8.44 -21.28
CA GLN A 92 -39.81 7.91 -20.54
C GLN A 92 -40.82 9.00 -20.14
N ALA A 93 -40.38 10.25 -19.96
CA ALA A 93 -41.27 11.39 -19.73
C ALA A 93 -42.19 11.71 -20.93
N GLY A 94 -41.96 11.13 -22.11
CA GLY A 94 -42.84 11.23 -23.28
C GLY A 94 -44.00 10.20 -23.33
N SER A 95 -44.10 9.29 -22.36
CA SER A 95 -45.01 8.13 -22.43
C SER A 95 -46.01 7.99 -21.26
N VAL A 96 -46.11 8.94 -20.32
CA VAL A 96 -47.05 8.79 -19.18
C VAL A 96 -47.88 10.05 -18.99
N THR A 97 -49.12 9.99 -19.48
CA THR A 97 -50.23 10.82 -19.00
C THR A 97 -50.73 10.31 -17.64
N THR A 98 -51.19 11.28 -16.85
CA THR A 98 -52.04 11.25 -15.64
C THR A 98 -51.42 10.94 -14.27
N GLU A 99 -51.31 12.03 -13.50
CA GLU A 99 -51.81 12.26 -12.12
C GLU A 99 -51.37 11.29 -11.01
N ASN A 100 -50.70 11.83 -9.99
CA ASN A 100 -51.24 11.80 -8.62
C ASN A 100 -50.46 12.72 -7.65
N THR A 101 -51.25 13.49 -6.93
CA THR A 101 -50.97 14.47 -5.88
C THR A 101 -50.29 13.84 -4.66
N ASN A 102 -49.33 14.54 -4.03
CA ASN A 102 -49.38 14.94 -2.61
C ASN A 102 -48.00 15.34 -2.03
N GLN A 103 -47.95 16.62 -1.64
CA GLN A 103 -47.46 17.22 -0.39
C GLN A 103 -45.98 17.20 0.03
N ASP A 104 -45.53 18.45 0.26
CA ASP A 104 -44.60 18.95 1.29
C ASP A 104 -43.10 18.58 1.13
N ILE A 105 -42.13 19.50 1.10
CA ILE A 105 -41.85 20.59 2.05
C ILE A 105 -41.03 21.70 1.34
N HIS A 106 -41.36 22.95 1.65
CA HIS A 106 -40.64 24.17 1.32
C HIS A 106 -39.45 24.40 2.29
N ASP A 107 -38.45 25.18 1.86
CA ASP A 107 -37.30 25.74 2.63
C ASP A 107 -36.04 24.83 2.68
N ILE A 108 -34.82 25.25 2.33
CA ILE A 108 -34.06 26.41 2.84
C ILE A 108 -33.07 26.95 1.78
N SER A 109 -33.14 28.26 1.57
CA SER A 109 -32.04 29.22 1.41
C SER A 109 -30.73 28.81 0.70
N SER A 110 -30.46 29.50 -0.41
CA SER A 110 -29.17 30.08 -0.82
C SER A 110 -27.90 29.66 -0.05
N GLY A 111 -27.19 28.67 -0.58
CA GLY A 111 -25.79 28.40 -0.22
C GLY A 111 -25.10 27.64 -1.34
N LYS A 112 -24.06 28.25 -1.93
CA LYS A 112 -23.22 27.60 -2.96
C LYS A 112 -22.73 26.23 -2.44
N PRO A 113 -22.73 25.16 -3.25
CA PRO A 113 -22.11 23.91 -2.84
C PRO A 113 -20.59 24.12 -2.77
N ASP A 114 -20.08 24.08 -1.55
CA ASP A 114 -18.66 24.16 -1.24
C ASP A 114 -18.00 22.82 -1.58
N PHE A 115 -17.35 22.74 -2.75
CA PHE A 115 -16.69 21.56 -3.31
C PHE A 115 -15.58 20.97 -2.40
N ALA A 116 -15.16 21.68 -1.36
CA ALA A 116 -14.13 21.22 -0.42
C ALA A 116 -14.59 20.07 0.51
N LYS A 117 -15.90 19.78 0.61
CA LYS A 117 -16.40 18.76 1.54
C LYS A 117 -16.48 17.34 0.95
N THR A 118 -16.42 17.18 -0.37
CA THR A 118 -16.52 15.86 -1.02
C THR A 118 -15.21 15.07 -1.02
N LEU A 119 -14.09 15.67 -0.57
CA LEU A 119 -12.80 14.98 -0.45
C LEU A 119 -12.58 14.26 0.89
N ALA A 120 -13.55 14.28 1.80
CA ALA A 120 -13.48 13.51 3.04
C ALA A 120 -14.06 12.10 2.80
N PHE A 121 -13.19 11.14 2.50
CA PHE A 121 -13.52 9.73 2.59
C PHE A 121 -14.12 9.43 3.98
N PRO A 122 -15.28 8.76 4.08
CA PRO A 122 -15.78 8.31 5.37
C PRO A 122 -14.76 7.36 5.98
N HIS A 123 -14.22 7.78 7.12
CA HIS A 123 -13.35 7.00 7.97
C HIS A 123 -14.12 5.80 8.52
N VAL A 124 -14.12 4.69 7.78
CA VAL A 124 -14.43 3.37 8.33
C VAL A 124 -13.10 2.78 8.77
N VAL A 125 -12.74 3.05 10.03
CA VAL A 125 -11.76 2.23 10.73
C VAL A 125 -12.42 0.89 10.98
N ASN A 126 -12.00 -0.12 10.22
CA ASN A 126 -12.10 -1.50 10.65
C ASN A 126 -10.72 -1.86 11.23
N PRO A 127 -10.52 -1.81 12.56
CA PRO A 127 -9.20 -1.92 13.18
C PRO A 127 -8.67 -3.35 13.21
N SER A 128 -9.38 -4.33 12.64
CA SER A 128 -9.09 -5.74 12.85
C SER A 128 -8.26 -6.43 11.76
N VAL A 129 -7.88 -5.75 10.65
CA VAL A 129 -7.10 -6.43 9.57
C VAL A 129 -5.81 -5.69 9.18
N ALA A 130 -5.45 -4.62 9.88
CA ALA A 130 -4.21 -3.88 9.64
C ALA A 130 -3.19 -4.07 10.79
N GLN A 131 -2.83 -5.31 11.10
CA GLN A 131 -1.54 -5.55 11.74
C GLN A 131 -0.43 -5.47 10.67
N THR A 132 -0.03 -4.25 10.31
CA THR A 132 1.33 -3.99 9.82
C THR A 132 1.96 -2.92 10.71
N THR A 133 2.12 -3.26 11.98
CA THR A 133 2.89 -2.45 12.93
C THR A 133 4.36 -2.44 12.50
N LEU A 134 4.75 -1.42 11.73
CA LEU A 134 6.13 -0.95 11.67
C LEU A 134 6.18 0.41 12.37
N GLN A 135 6.16 0.35 13.70
CA GLN A 135 6.34 1.49 14.59
C GLN A 135 7.83 1.79 14.68
N LEU A 136 8.38 2.47 13.68
CA LEU A 136 9.71 3.09 13.78
C LEU A 136 9.53 4.39 14.56
N GLY A 137 9.90 4.37 15.83
CA GLY A 137 9.86 5.54 16.70
C GLY A 137 10.57 6.73 16.07
N CYS A 138 9.91 7.89 16.08
CA CYS A 138 10.56 9.15 15.76
C CYS A 138 11.48 9.54 16.92
N PRO A 139 12.71 10.03 16.66
CA PRO A 139 13.52 10.64 17.71
C PRO A 139 12.83 11.94 18.16
N ARG A 140 12.51 12.03 19.45
CA ARG A 140 12.24 13.34 20.08
C ARG A 140 13.58 14.07 20.21
N MET A 141 13.58 15.34 19.80
CA MET A 141 14.64 16.31 20.05
C MET A 141 14.91 16.43 21.56
#